data_AF-A0A3S3QX43-F1
#
_entry.id   AF-A0A3S3QX43-F1
#
_cell.length_a   1.000
_cell.length_b   1.000
_cell.length_c   1.000
_cell.angle_alpha   90.00
_cell.angle_beta   90.00
_cell.angle_gamma   90.00
#
_symmetry.space_group_name_H-M   'P 1'
#
loop_
_entity.id
_entity.type
_entity.pdbx_description
1 polymer ?
#
loop_
_entity_poly.entity_id
_entity_poly.type
_entity_poly.pdbx_seq_one_letter_code
_entity_poly.pdbx_strand_id
1 'polypeptide(L)' 'GALGFNPRKIVEFNHHGVRIARFFFIEDPDGYKIEVLQRGGRFQ' A
#
# COMPACT_ATOMS: atom_id res chain seq x y z
N GLY A 1 20.53 -10.96 -0.80
CA GLY A 1 19.72 -11.00 0.43
C GLY A 1 18.38 -10.38 0.14
N ALA A 2 17.29 -11.08 0.44
CA ALA A 2 15.97 -10.45 0.46
C ALA A 2 15.90 -9.60 1.74
N LEU A 3 15.40 -8.37 1.64
CA LEU A 3 15.42 -7.37 2.72
C LEU A 3 14.47 -7.69 3.90
N GLY A 4 14.03 -8.94 4.08
CA GLY A 4 13.14 -9.36 5.17
C GLY A 4 11.71 -8.77 5.12
N PHE A 5 11.46 -7.80 4.25
CA PHE A 5 10.15 -7.17 4.11
C PHE A 5 9.11 -8.18 3.64
N ASN A 6 7.98 -8.21 4.35
CA ASN A 6 6.82 -9.02 4.00
C ASN A 6 5.72 -8.10 3.46
N PRO A 7 5.75 -7.72 2.17
CA PRO A 7 4.69 -6.95 1.56
C PRO A 7 3.39 -7.77 1.55
N ARG A 8 2.34 -7.19 2.12
CA ARG A 8 1.00 -7.75 2.15
C ARG A 8 0.31 -7.50 0.81
N LYS A 9 -0.84 -8.16 0.62
CA LYS A 9 -1.67 -8.01 -0.58
C LYS A 9 -2.03 -6.54 -0.82
N ILE A 10 -1.91 -6.11 -2.07
CA ILE A 10 -2.36 -4.79 -2.51
C ILE A 10 -3.89 -4.73 -2.42
N VAL A 11 -4.38 -3.69 -1.75
CA VAL A 11 -5.80 -3.38 -1.61
C VAL A 11 -6.15 -2.27 -2.58
N GLU A 12 -7.10 -2.54 -3.47
CA GLU A 12 -7.62 -1.57 -4.44
C GLU A 12 -9.08 -1.30 -4.15
N PHE A 13 -9.40 -0.03 -3.90
CA PHE A 13 -10.76 0.43 -3.68
C PHE A 13 -11.26 1.12 -4.95
N ASN A 14 -12.18 0.45 -5.62
CA ASN A 14 -12.86 0.93 -6.82
C ASN A 14 -14.32 1.19 -6.50
N HIS A 15 -14.85 2.35 -6.88
CA HIS A 15 -16.25 2.71 -6.71
C HIS A 15 -16.81 3.14 -8.06
N HIS A 16 -17.87 2.49 -8.52
CA HIS A 16 -18.48 2.74 -9.84
C HIS A 16 -17.49 2.77 -11.01
N GLY A 17 -16.47 1.89 -11.00
CA GLY A 17 -15.45 1.83 -12.05
C GLY A 17 -14.33 2.87 -11.93
N VAL A 18 -14.38 3.74 -10.93
CA VAL A 18 -13.33 4.74 -10.64
C VAL A 18 -12.47 4.24 -9.49
N ARG A 19 -11.14 4.20 -9.71
CA ARG A 19 -10.17 3.87 -8.66
C ARG A 19 -10.03 5.04 -7.70
N ILE A 20 -10.54 4.86 -6.48
CA ILE A 20 -10.52 5.88 -5.43
C ILE A 20 -9.23 5.78 -4.60
N ALA A 21 -8.80 4.57 -4.27
CA ALA A 21 -7.59 4.35 -3.47
C ALA A 21 -6.89 3.05 -3.86
N ARG A 22 -5.57 3.05 -3.70
CA ARG A 22 -4.73 1.86 -3.79
C ARG A 22 -3.68 1.95 -2.71
N PHE A 23 -3.61 0.95 -1.85
CA PHE A 23 -2.63 0.91 -0.77
C PHE A 23 -2.23 -0.53 -0.46
N PHE A 24 -1.13 -0.68 0.27
CA PHE A 24 -0.69 -1.96 0.79
C PHE A 24 0.12 -1.76 2.07
N PHE A 25 0.27 -2.84 2.83
CA PHE A 25 1.07 -2.83 4.05
C PHE A 25 2.39 -3.58 3.82
N ILE A 26 3.47 -3.09 4.43
CA ILE A 26 4.73 -3.82 4.56
C ILE A 26 4.97 -4.05 6.05
N GLU A 27 5.32 -5.27 6.40
CA GLU A 27 5.87 -5.59 7.72
C GLU A 27 7.39 -5.72 7.60
N ASP A 28 8.10 -4.88 8.34
CA ASP A 28 9.56 -4.91 8.48
C ASP A 28 9.95 -6.05 9.45
N PRO A 29 11.08 -6.77 9.23
CA PRO A 29 11.63 -7.69 10.22
C PRO A 29 11.80 -7.10 11.63
N ASP A 30 11.96 -5.77 11.76
CA ASP A 30 12.03 -5.06 13.04
C ASP A 30 10.64 -4.86 13.72
N GLY A 31 9.56 -5.34 13.09
CA GLY A 31 8.19 -5.30 13.62
C GLY A 31 7.40 -4.04 13.28
N TYR A 32 7.96 -3.13 12.48
CA TYR A 32 7.26 -1.94 12.01
C TYR A 32 6.23 -2.28 10.92
N LYS A 33 5.06 -1.65 11.01
CA LYS A 33 4.02 -1.72 9.98
C LYS A 33 4.02 -0.42 9.19
N ILE A 34 4.40 -0.52 7.93
CA ILE A 34 4.43 0.61 7.00
C ILE A 34 3.18 0.53 6.14
N GLU A 35 2.35 1.56 6.18
CA GLU A 35 1.19 1.70 5.28
C GLU A 35 1.61 2.55 4.07
N VAL A 36 1.59 1.93 2.90
CA VAL A 36 1.94 2.60 1.64
C VAL A 36 0.67 2.90 0.87
N LEU A 37 0.33 4.18 0.78
CA LEU A 37 -0.79 4.69 -0.01
C LEU A 37 -0.29 5.24 -1.36
N GLN A 38 -0.97 4.89 -2.45
CA GLN A 38 -0.69 5.47 -3.76
C GLN A 38 -1.09 6.96 -3.76
N ARG A 39 -0.15 7.82 -4.18
CA ARG A 39 -0.42 9.25 -4.39
C ARG A 39 -1.53 9.44 -5.44
N GLY A 40 -2.55 10.23 -5.11
CA GLY A 40 -3.70 10.50 -5.98
C GLY A 40 -4.49 11.75 -5.57
N GLY A 41 -5.37 12.22 -6.44
CA GLY A 41 -6.20 13.41 -6.20
C GLY A 41 -5.47 14.75 -6.39
N ARG A 42 -5.59 15.65 -5.41
CA ARG A 42 -5.09 17.05 -5.45
C ARG A 42 -3.59 17.21 -5.18
N PHE A 43 -2.90 16.15 -4.75
CA PHE A 43 -1.47 16.17 -4.47
C PHE A 43 -0.74 15.51 -5.63
N GLN A 44 -0.52 16.30 -6.69
CA GLN A 44 0.45 15.96 -7.74
C GLN A 44 1.86 16.23 -7.28
#